data_AF-A0A4Y2HAE0-F1
#
_entry.id   AF-A0A4Y2HAE0-F1
#
_cell.length_a   1.000
_cell.length_b   1.000
_cell.length_c   1.000
_cell.angle_alpha   90.00
_cell.angle_beta   90.00
_cell.angle_gamma   90.00
#
_symmetry.space_group_name_H-M   'P 1'
#
loop_
_entity.id
_entity.type
_entity.pdbx_description
1 polymer ?
#
loop_
_entity_poly.entity_id
_entity_poly.type
_entity_poly.pdbx_seq_one_letter_code
_entity_poly.pdbx_strand_id
1 'polypeptide(L)'
;MSSRVDHRAAEMQAGLFDLSFLYGLKNGPKRDVIDFCMKMDLIAKEYVCPACDEKMELIECSTLEDGFIWCCRKYGQNAHHIKRSVRKGSWFERSHLSMPEVLIFTYLRVKENIE
;
A
#
# COMPACT_ATOMS: atom_id res chain seq x y z
N MET A 1 -8.01 28.96 -4.25
CA MET A 1 -8.04 27.50 -4.51
C MET A 1 -7.12 26.74 -3.53
N SER A 2 -7.19 27.03 -2.22
CA SER A 2 -6.29 26.44 -1.20
C SER A 2 -7.01 25.59 -0.15
N SER A 3 -8.27 25.91 0.20
CA SER A 3 -8.94 25.32 1.37
C SER A 3 -9.20 23.81 1.29
N ARG A 4 -9.52 23.27 0.10
CA ARG A 4 -9.86 21.84 -0.04
C ARG A 4 -8.67 20.90 0.22
N VAL A 5 -7.45 21.35 -0.07
CA VAL A 5 -6.23 20.53 0.12
C VAL A 5 -5.87 20.51 1.60
N ASP A 6 -6.00 21.66 2.26
CA ASP A 6 -5.72 21.82 3.69
C ASP A 6 -6.72 21.06 4.57
N HIS A 7 -8.02 21.08 4.22
CA HIS A 7 -9.04 20.30 4.91
C HIS A 7 -8.83 18.79 4.75
N ARG A 8 -8.52 18.32 3.54
CA ARG A 8 -8.29 16.90 3.27
C ARG A 8 -7.06 16.37 4.01
N ALA A 9 -6.04 17.20 4.21
CA ALA A 9 -4.86 16.85 5.01
C ALA A 9 -5.18 16.74 6.51
N ALA A 10 -6.00 17.65 7.04
CA ALA A 10 -6.45 17.63 8.44
C ALA A 10 -7.39 16.44 8.73
N GLU A 11 -8.31 16.11 7.82
CA GLU A 11 -9.17 14.91 7.92
C GLU A 11 -8.34 13.61 7.88
N MET A 12 -7.32 13.57 7.02
CA MET A 12 -6.33 12.48 6.98
C MET A 12 -5.57 12.34 8.31
N GLN A 13 -5.23 13.45 8.96
CA GLN A 13 -4.57 13.47 10.27
C GLN A 13 -5.52 13.08 11.41
N ALA A 14 -6.83 13.31 11.26
CA ALA A 14 -7.85 12.93 12.22
C ALA A 14 -8.35 11.47 12.07
N GLY A 15 -7.85 10.73 11.07
CA GLY A 15 -8.30 9.36 10.78
C GLY A 15 -9.72 9.27 10.19
N LEU A 16 -10.24 10.39 9.68
CA LEU A 16 -11.58 10.48 9.10
C LEU A 16 -11.49 10.24 7.60
N PHE A 17 -11.54 8.96 7.21
CA PHE A 17 -11.75 8.57 5.82
C PHE A 17 -13.16 8.05 5.67
N ASP A 18 -13.86 8.50 4.64
CA ASP A 18 -15.19 7.98 4.33
C ASP A 18 -15.13 6.96 3.17
N LEU A 19 -16.28 6.37 2.88
CA LEU A 19 -16.40 5.40 1.80
C LEU A 19 -16.12 6.03 0.42
N SER A 20 -16.42 7.32 0.25
CA SER A 20 -16.18 8.05 -1.00
C SER A 20 -14.69 8.17 -1.31
N PHE A 21 -13.87 8.46 -0.29
CA PHE A 21 -12.42 8.48 -0.37
C PHE A 21 -11.85 7.10 -0.77
N LEU A 22 -12.33 6.03 -0.14
CA LEU A 22 -11.84 4.67 -0.42
C LEU A 22 -12.19 4.21 -1.85
N TYR A 23 -13.39 4.54 -2.35
CA TYR A 23 -13.72 4.30 -3.75
C TYR A 23 -12.90 5.18 -4.71
N GLY A 24 -12.59 6.42 -4.31
CA GLY A 24 -11.67 7.27 -5.05
C GLY A 24 -10.28 6.64 -5.20
N LEU A 25 -9.73 6.07 -4.12
CA LEU A 25 -8.48 5.31 -4.15
C LEU A 25 -8.60 4.06 -5.05
N LYS A 26 -9.69 3.29 -4.94
CA LYS A 26 -9.93 2.08 -5.75
C LYS A 26 -9.90 2.37 -7.25
N ASN A 27 -10.50 3.49 -7.65
CA ASN A 27 -10.65 3.86 -9.07
C ASN A 27 -9.49 4.72 -9.59
N GLY A 28 -8.55 5.11 -8.71
CA GLY A 28 -7.41 5.95 -9.04
C GLY A 28 -6.16 5.15 -9.44
N PRO A 29 -5.00 5.83 -9.53
CA PRO A 29 -3.71 5.19 -9.74
C PRO A 29 -3.40 4.18 -8.63
N LYS A 30 -2.91 2.99 -9.01
CA LYS A 30 -2.48 1.97 -8.03
C LYS A 30 -1.43 2.49 -7.05
N ARG A 31 -0.58 3.43 -7.50
CA ARG A 31 0.46 4.03 -6.67
C ARG A 31 -0.13 4.78 -5.47
N ASP A 32 -1.25 5.46 -5.64
CA ASP A 32 -1.91 6.22 -4.56
C ASP A 32 -2.37 5.28 -3.43
N VAL A 33 -2.80 4.06 -3.77
CA VAL A 33 -3.17 3.02 -2.80
C VAL A 33 -1.96 2.57 -2.00
N ILE A 34 -0.82 2.35 -2.66
CA ILE A 34 0.44 1.95 -2.01
C ILE A 34 0.92 3.05 -1.07
N ASP A 35 1.00 4.29 -1.54
CA ASP A 35 1.46 5.43 -0.76
C ASP A 35 0.53 5.71 0.44
N PHE A 36 -0.79 5.56 0.26
CA PHE A 36 -1.75 5.64 1.35
C PHE A 36 -1.51 4.53 2.40
N CYS A 37 -1.39 3.28 1.97
CA CYS A 37 -1.18 2.16 2.90
C CYS A 37 0.15 2.26 3.65
N MET A 38 1.20 2.76 2.99
CA MET A 38 2.47 3.09 3.65
C MET A 38 2.27 4.22 4.66
N LYS A 39 1.62 5.31 4.29
CA LYS A 39 1.39 6.46 5.19
C LYS A 39 0.63 6.08 6.45
N MET A 40 -0.32 5.16 6.33
CA MET A 40 -1.14 4.63 7.42
C MET A 40 -0.50 3.45 8.17
N ASP A 41 0.76 3.10 7.86
CA ASP A 41 1.48 1.97 8.46
C ASP A 41 0.74 0.62 8.34
N LEU A 42 -0.09 0.46 7.30
CA LEU A 42 -0.77 -0.79 6.96
C LEU A 42 0.15 -1.77 6.23
N ILE A 43 1.18 -1.25 5.58
CA ILE A 43 2.27 -1.99 4.94
C ILE A 43 3.61 -1.32 5.23
N ALA A 44 4.70 -2.06 5.02
CA ALA A 44 6.05 -1.52 5.20
C ALA A 44 6.38 -0.41 4.17
N LYS A 45 7.03 0.66 4.65
CA LYS A 45 7.53 1.79 3.84
C LYS A 45 8.82 1.47 3.08
N GLU A 46 9.56 0.46 3.55
CA GLU A 46 10.81 0.03 2.96
C GLU A 46 11.12 -1.43 3.31
N TYR A 47 11.99 -2.05 2.51
CA TYR A 47 12.55 -3.36 2.79
C TYR A 47 14.03 -3.38 2.50
N VAL A 48 14.74 -4.19 3.27
CA VAL A 48 16.14 -4.52 3.06
C VAL A 48 16.25 -5.93 2.46
N CYS A 49 17.12 -6.09 1.48
CA CYS A 49 17.37 -7.35 0.81
C CYS A 49 18.10 -8.33 1.76
N PRO A 50 17.55 -9.52 2.02
CA PRO A 50 18.19 -10.46 2.95
C PRO A 50 19.50 -11.07 2.43
N ALA A 51 19.82 -10.91 1.14
CA ALA A 51 21.04 -11.46 0.55
C ALA A 51 22.23 -10.48 0.54
N CYS A 52 21.96 -9.17 0.50
CA CYS A 52 23.02 -8.16 0.37
C CYS A 52 22.87 -6.96 1.32
N ASP A 53 21.84 -6.95 2.17
CA ASP A 53 21.57 -5.90 3.15
C ASP A 53 21.32 -4.50 2.54
N GLU A 54 21.12 -4.42 1.23
CA GLU A 54 20.79 -3.18 0.53
C GLU A 54 19.28 -2.92 0.53
N LYS A 55 18.89 -1.64 0.49
CA LYS A 55 17.49 -1.24 0.32
C LYS A 55 16.91 -1.77 -0.99
N MET A 56 15.73 -2.39 -0.92
CA MET A 56 14.99 -2.85 -2.09
C MET A 56 14.29 -1.69 -2.79
N GLU A 57 14.19 -1.77 -4.11
CA GLU A 57 13.45 -0.81 -4.93
C GLU A 57 11.98 -1.22 -5.04
N LEU A 58 11.07 -0.25 -4.93
CA LEU A 58 9.66 -0.46 -5.24
C LEU A 58 9.46 -0.28 -6.74
N ILE A 59 9.19 -1.36 -7.45
CA ILE A 59 9.03 -1.35 -8.91
C ILE A 59 7.58 -1.61 -9.29
N GLU A 60 7.14 -0.96 -10.37
CA GLU A 60 5.84 -1.24 -10.98
C GLU A 60 5.87 -2.61 -11.68
N CYS A 61 4.79 -3.37 -11.53
CA CYS A 61 4.62 -4.69 -12.10
C CYS A 61 3.14 -4.89 -12.48
N SER A 62 2.81 -4.58 -13.73
CA SER A 62 1.43 -4.58 -14.24
C SER A 62 0.72 -5.94 -14.17
N THR A 63 1.47 -7.03 -14.10
CA THR A 63 0.93 -8.39 -13.97
C THR A 63 0.43 -8.71 -12.56
N LEU A 64 0.74 -7.88 -11.56
CA LEU A 64 0.26 -8.03 -10.19
C LEU A 64 -1.01 -7.20 -9.97
N GLU A 65 -1.90 -7.74 -9.14
CA GLU A 65 -3.15 -7.08 -8.76
C GLU A 65 -2.89 -5.68 -8.17
N ASP A 66 -1.98 -5.58 -7.20
CA ASP A 66 -1.62 -4.29 -6.57
C ASP A 66 -0.64 -3.46 -7.42
N GLY A 67 -0.13 -4.00 -8.53
CA GLY A 67 0.69 -3.27 -9.49
C GLY A 67 2.11 -2.93 -9.05
N PHE A 68 2.53 -3.29 -7.83
CA PHE A 68 3.87 -2.99 -7.32
C PHE A 68 4.49 -4.17 -6.57
N ILE A 69 5.81 -4.25 -6.60
CA ILE A 69 6.59 -5.26 -5.88
C ILE A 69 7.92 -4.68 -5.41
N TRP A 70 8.40 -5.14 -4.25
CA TRP A 70 9.75 -4.84 -3.81
C TRP A 70 10.73 -5.76 -4.52
N CYS A 71 11.79 -5.19 -5.09
CA CYS A 71 12.77 -5.90 -5.88
C CYS A 71 14.19 -5.49 -5.47
N CYS A 72 15.06 -6.48 -5.29
CA CYS A 72 16.50 -6.29 -5.28
C CYS A 72 17.07 -7.11 -6.43
N ARG A 73 17.77 -6.44 -7.35
CA ARG A 73 18.42 -7.08 -8.50
C ARG A 73 19.87 -6.64 -8.55
N LYS A 74 20.78 -7.62 -8.40
CA LYS A 74 22.23 -7.42 -8.52
C LYS A 74 22.76 -8.37 -9.60
N TYR A 75 23.72 -7.88 -10.36
CA TYR A 75 24.43 -8.63 -11.41
C TYR A 75 25.90 -8.84 -11.00
N GLY A 76 26.58 -9.81 -11.61
CA GLY A 76 28.00 -10.09 -11.34
C GLY A 76 28.23 -11.11 -10.22
N GLN A 77 29.32 -10.98 -9.47
CA GLN A 77 29.56 -11.82 -8.29
C GLN A 77 28.49 -11.55 -7.22
N ASN A 78 27.94 -12.61 -6.62
CA ASN A 78 26.75 -12.56 -5.75
C ASN A 78 25.47 -12.07 -6.44
N ALA A 79 25.32 -12.34 -7.75
CA ALA A 79 24.10 -12.05 -8.49
C ALA A 79 22.88 -12.70 -7.84
N HIS A 80 21.83 -11.91 -7.68
CA HIS A 80 20.55 -12.38 -7.16
C HIS A 80 19.42 -11.49 -7.67
N HIS A 81 18.22 -12.05 -7.64
CA HIS A 81 16.99 -11.38 -8.00
C HIS A 81 15.92 -11.76 -6.99
N ILE A 82 15.81 -10.95 -5.94
CA ILE A 82 14.90 -11.19 -4.83
C ILE A 82 13.69 -10.26 -4.99
N LYS A 83 12.50 -10.85 -4.93
CA LYS A 83 11.24 -10.15 -5.00
C LYS A 83 10.42 -10.38 -3.74
N ARG A 84 9.64 -9.38 -3.34
CA ARG A 84 8.80 -9.44 -2.14
C ARG A 84 7.51 -8.64 -2.37
N SER A 85 6.37 -9.25 -2.03
CA SER A 85 5.07 -8.57 -2.11
C SER A 85 5.07 -7.29 -1.27
N VAL A 86 4.41 -6.24 -1.76
CA VAL A 86 4.16 -5.01 -1.00
C VAL A 86 3.34 -5.27 0.28
N ARG A 87 2.54 -6.35 0.28
CA ARG A 87 1.72 -6.76 1.43
C ARG A 87 2.48 -7.58 2.48
N LYS A 88 3.76 -7.90 2.24
CA LYS A 88 4.53 -8.73 3.17
C LYS A 88 4.44 -8.15 4.59
N GLY A 89 4.23 -8.99 5.59
CA GLY A 89 4.16 -8.60 7.00
C GLY A 89 2.86 -7.90 7.42
N SER A 90 1.93 -7.60 6.50
CA SER A 90 0.62 -7.08 6.88
C SER A 90 -0.35 -8.21 7.26
N TRP A 91 -1.41 -7.87 7.99
CA TRP A 91 -2.46 -8.84 8.37
C TRP A 91 -3.24 -9.39 7.17
N PHE A 92 -3.16 -8.72 6.01
CA PHE A 92 -3.82 -9.10 4.76
C PHE A 92 -2.83 -9.62 3.70
N GLU A 93 -1.60 -10.01 4.09
CA GLU A 93 -0.54 -10.49 3.18
C GLU A 93 -1.04 -11.54 2.19
N ARG A 94 -1.88 -12.46 2.65
CA ARG A 94 -2.38 -13.63 1.91
C ARG A 94 -3.82 -13.50 1.43
N SER A 95 -4.42 -12.32 1.57
CA SER A 95 -5.78 -12.10 1.09
C SER A 95 -5.86 -12.18 -0.44
N HIS A 96 -6.92 -12.79 -0.95
CA HIS A 96 -7.26 -12.79 -2.37
C HIS A 96 -8.00 -11.53 -2.83
N LEU A 97 -8.30 -10.61 -1.90
CA LEU A 97 -8.87 -9.31 -2.23
C LEU A 97 -7.76 -8.35 -2.66
N SER A 98 -8.05 -7.41 -3.56
CA SER A 98 -7.15 -6.29 -3.85
C SER A 98 -6.94 -5.42 -2.60
N MET A 99 -5.83 -4.66 -2.53
CA MET A 99 -5.61 -3.75 -1.41
C MET A 99 -6.79 -2.77 -1.18
N PRO A 100 -7.36 -2.10 -2.20
CA PRO A 100 -8.54 -1.26 -2.00
C PRO A 100 -9.76 -2.01 -1.45
N GLU A 101 -9.98 -3.25 -1.87
CA GLU A 101 -11.07 -4.07 -1.35
C GLU A 101 -10.88 -4.45 0.11
N VAL A 102 -9.64 -4.74 0.53
CA VAL A 102 -9.31 -4.93 1.94
C VAL A 102 -9.64 -3.67 2.74
N LEU A 103 -9.27 -2.48 2.25
CA LEU A 103 -9.56 -1.21 2.93
C LEU A 103 -11.07 -0.97 3.06
N ILE A 104 -11.82 -1.14 1.98
CA ILE A 104 -13.29 -0.97 1.95
C ILE A 104 -13.97 -1.98 2.86
N PHE A 105 -13.59 -3.26 2.78
CA PHE A 105 -14.14 -4.31 3.64
C PHE A 105 -13.88 -3.99 5.13
N THR A 106 -12.66 -3.57 5.46
CA THR A 106 -12.30 -3.21 6.85
C THR A 106 -13.12 -2.03 7.35
N TYR A 107 -13.28 -0.99 6.52
CA TYR A 107 -14.10 0.18 6.87
C TYR A 107 -15.55 -0.20 7.14
N LEU A 108 -16.18 -0.98 6.25
CA LEU A 108 -17.57 -1.42 6.39
C LEU A 108 -17.76 -2.25 7.67
N ARG A 109 -16.81 -3.16 7.94
CA ARG A 109 -16.86 -3.98 9.16
C ARG A 109 -16.73 -3.17 10.44
N VAL A 110 -15.89 -2.13 10.47
CA VAL A 110 -15.78 -1.28 11.65
C VAL A 110 -17.06 -0.47 11.85
N LYS A 111 -17.61 0.10 10.77
CA LYS A 111 -18.80 0.95 10.85
C LYS A 111 -20.04 0.19 11.34
N GLU A 112 -20.26 -1.03 10.86
CA GLU A 112 -21.37 -1.90 11.32
C GLU A 112 -21.30 -2.27 12.82
N ASN A 113 -20.15 -2.11 13.47
CA ASN A 113 -19.99 -2.38 14.91
C ASN A 113 -20.07 -1.12 15.78
N ILE A 114 -20.29 0.07 15.17
CA ILE A 114 -20.41 1.36 15.87
C ILE A 114 -21.85 1.87 15.83
N GLU A 115 -22.66 1.44 14.86
CA GLU A 115 -24.12 1.67 14.77
C GLU A 115 -24.91 0.50 15.39
#